data_AF-A0A957ACB6-F1
#
_entry.id   AF-A0A957ACB6-F1
#
_cell.length_a   1.000
_cell.length_b   1.000
_cell.length_c   1.000
_cell.angle_alpha   90.00
_cell.angle_beta   90.00
_cell.angle_gamma   90.00
#
_symmetry.space_group_name_H-M   'P 1'
#
loop_
_entity.id
_entity.type
_entity.pdbx_description
1 polymer ?
#
loop_
_entity_poly.entity_id
_entity_poly.type
_entity_poly.pdbx_seq_one_letter_code
_entity_poly.pdbx_strand_id
1 'polypeptide(L)' 'ELSFLDGTPGLERWERDGQRVTATGSGPLLAQVAARLVAHDIAPLDLRVELPTLDDVFVKLAGERSE' A
#
# COMPACT_ATOMS: atom_id res chain seq x y z
N GLU A 1 -14.72 -4.38 8.41
CA GLU A 1 -14.13 -3.03 8.32
C GLU A 1 -12.61 -3.20 8.37
N LEU A 2 -11.83 -2.50 7.54
CA LEU A 2 -10.36 -2.72 7.42
C LEU A 2 -9.54 -1.79 8.33
N SER A 3 -10.19 -1.11 9.27
CA SER A 3 -9.56 -0.23 10.28
C SER A 3 -8.52 -0.96 11.13
N PHE A 4 -8.56 -2.29 11.22
CA PHE A 4 -7.49 -3.05 11.87
C PHE A 4 -6.14 -2.94 11.16
N LEU A 5 -6.08 -2.46 9.91
CA LEU A 5 -4.83 -2.15 9.22
C LEU A 5 -4.14 -0.91 9.80
N ASP A 6 -4.87 -0.07 10.53
CA ASP A 6 -4.29 1.08 11.21
C ASP A 6 -3.27 0.63 12.27
N GLY A 7 -2.11 1.29 12.30
CA GLY A 7 -0.99 0.92 13.16
C GLY A 7 -0.16 -0.27 12.67
N THR A 8 -0.31 -0.72 11.42
CA THR A 8 0.60 -1.73 10.85
C THR A 8 1.99 -1.11 10.73
N PRO A 9 3.06 -1.77 11.22
CA PRO A 9 4.41 -1.25 11.06
C PRO A 9 4.74 -1.01 9.57
N GLY A 10 5.17 0.21 9.25
CA GLY A 10 5.53 0.62 7.89
C GLY A 10 4.35 1.01 7.00
N LEU A 11 3.10 0.93 7.47
CA LEU A 11 1.94 1.42 6.72
C LEU A 11 1.78 2.93 6.92
N GLU A 12 1.78 3.67 5.82
CA GLU A 12 1.60 5.13 5.82
C GLU A 12 0.14 5.50 5.53
N ARG A 13 -0.48 4.78 4.59
CA ARG A 13 -1.87 5.00 4.20
C ARG A 13 -2.46 3.72 3.62
N TRP A 14 -3.75 3.54 3.82
CA TRP A 14 -4.53 2.61 2.99
C TRP A 14 -5.79 3.29 2.50
N GLU A 15 -6.25 2.86 1.34
CA GLU A 15 -7.45 3.34 0.69
C GLU A 15 -8.26 2.15 0.19
N ARG A 16 -9.57 2.35 0.10
CA ARG A 16 -10.49 1.34 -0.41
C ARG A 16 -11.31 1.92 -1.55
N ASP A 17 -11.25 1.25 -2.69
CA ASP A 17 -12.10 1.50 -3.85
C ASP A 17 -12.92 0.23 -4.15
N GLY A 18 -14.19 0.24 -3.74
CA GLY A 18 -15.07 -0.92 -3.84
C GLY A 18 -14.53 -2.14 -3.07
N GLN A 19 -14.04 -3.14 -3.81
CA GLN A 19 -13.39 -4.34 -3.26
C GLN A 19 -11.87 -4.32 -3.35
N ARG A 20 -11.29 -3.31 -4.01
CA ARG A 20 -9.86 -3.11 -4.09
C ARG A 20 -9.39 -2.33 -2.87
N VAL A 21 -8.30 -2.79 -2.27
CA VAL A 21 -7.63 -2.14 -1.16
C VAL A 21 -6.20 -1.87 -1.59
N THR A 22 -5.78 -0.62 -1.48
CA THR A 22 -4.40 -0.22 -1.76
C THR A 22 -3.76 0.20 -0.46
N ALA A 23 -2.65 -0.43 -0.11
CA ALA A 23 -1.86 -0.10 1.07
C ALA A 23 -0.51 0.45 0.60
N THR A 24 -0.17 1.64 1.07
CA THR A 24 1.05 2.38 0.74
C THR A 24 1.89 2.56 1.99
N GLY A 25 3.20 2.41 1.82
CA GLY A 25 4.15 2.54 2.91
C GLY A 25 5.51 1.99 2.53
N SER A 26 6.30 1.67 3.54
CA SER A 26 7.73 1.39 3.39
C SER A 26 8.19 0.18 4.20
N GLY A 27 9.41 -0.30 3.90
CA GLY A 27 10.00 -1.46 4.56
C GLY A 27 9.28 -2.77 4.22
N PRO A 28 9.12 -3.71 5.18
CA PRO A 28 8.52 -5.02 4.93
C PRO A 28 6.98 -4.97 4.91
N LEU A 29 6.39 -3.92 4.32
CA LEU A 29 4.95 -3.63 4.36
C LEU A 29 4.09 -4.83 3.93
N LEU A 30 4.46 -5.47 2.81
CA LEU A 30 3.73 -6.61 2.27
C LEU A 30 3.55 -7.73 3.31
N ALA A 31 4.63 -8.10 3.99
CA ALA A 31 4.60 -9.16 4.99
C ALA A 31 3.75 -8.77 6.21
N GLN A 32 3.85 -7.51 6.65
CA GLN A 32 3.10 -6.99 7.80
C GLN A 32 1.60 -6.91 7.52
N VAL A 33 1.21 -6.41 6.34
CA VAL A 33 -0.19 -6.33 5.92
C VAL A 33 -0.75 -7.73 5.71
N ALA A 34 -0.03 -8.63 5.03
CA ALA A 34 -0.48 -10.01 4.83
C ALA A 34 -0.69 -10.75 6.16
N ALA A 35 0.24 -10.60 7.11
CA ALA A 35 0.11 -11.21 8.43
C ALA A 35 -1.15 -10.72 9.18
N ARG A 36 -1.44 -9.41 9.12
CA ARG A 36 -2.65 -8.83 9.72
C ARG A 36 -3.94 -9.29 9.04
N LEU A 37 -3.94 -9.41 7.71
CA LEU A 37 -5.10 -9.92 6.98
C LEU A 37 -5.41 -11.37 7.38
N VAL A 38 -4.39 -12.22 7.44
CA VAL A 38 -4.54 -13.62 7.88
C VAL A 38 -4.99 -13.71 9.34
N ALA A 39 -4.48 -12.85 10.23
CA ALA A 39 -4.90 -12.80 11.63
C ALA A 39 -6.38 -12.40 11.83
N HIS A 40 -7.02 -11.85 10.80
CA HIS A 40 -8.44 -11.52 10.77
C HIS A 40 -9.25 -12.40 9.81
N ASP A 41 -8.72 -13.57 9.43
CA ASP A 41 -9.35 -14.54 8.53
C ASP A 41 -9.69 -13.99 7.13
N ILE A 42 -8.91 -13.01 6.66
CA ILE A 42 -9.06 -12.41 5.34
C ILE A 42 -7.94 -12.91 4.43
N ALA A 43 -8.31 -13.71 3.42
CA ALA A 43 -7.43 -14.10 2.33
C ALA A 43 -7.76 -13.28 1.08
N PRO A 44 -6.84 -12.43 0.58
CA PRO A 44 -7.04 -11.72 -0.69
C PRO A 44 -7.18 -12.71 -1.84
N LEU A 45 -8.20 -12.50 -2.69
CA LEU A 45 -8.36 -13.26 -3.93
C LEU A 45 -7.24 -12.95 -4.94
N ASP A 46 -6.74 -11.72 -4.89
CA ASP A 46 -5.66 -11.21 -5.73
C ASP A 46 -4.77 -10.32 -4.86
N LEU A 47 -3.45 -10.48 -5.02
CA LEU A 47 -2.44 -9.72 -4.28
C LEU A 47 -1.38 -9.24 -5.26
N ARG A 48 -1.28 -7.92 -5.40
CA ARG A 48 -0.31 -7.27 -6.28
C ARG A 48 0.57 -6.33 -5.49
N VAL A 49 1.86 -6.34 -5.81
CA VAL A 49 2.86 -5.45 -5.24
C VAL A 49 3.33 -4.52 -6.33
N GLU A 50 3.21 -3.22 -6.09
CA GLU A 50 3.78 -2.18 -6.95
C GLU A 50 4.91 -1.52 -6.17
N LEU A 51 6.14 -1.66 -6.68
CA LEU A 51 7.26 -0.88 -6.19
C LEU A 51 7.40 0.36 -7.08
N PRO A 52 7.49 1.58 -6.50
CA PRO A 52 7.77 2.76 -7.29
C PRO A 52 9.10 2.58 -8.02
N THR A 53 9.09 2.82 -9.32
CA THR A 53 10.30 2.83 -10.14
C THR A 53 10.92 4.23 -10.12
N LEU A 54 12.20 4.33 -10.49
CA LEU A 54 12.85 5.64 -10.63
C LEU A 54 12.15 6.55 -11.64
N ASP A 55 11.57 5.97 -12.69
CA ASP A 55 10.81 6.70 -13.70
C ASP A 55 9.55 7.34 -13.10
N ASP A 56 8.84 6.64 -12.21
CA ASP A 56 7.66 7.18 -11.52
C ASP A 56 7.99 8.38 -10.62
N VAL A 57 9.18 8.35 -9.99
CA VAL A 57 9.67 9.43 -9.14
C VAL A 57 10.17 10.62 -9.98
N PHE A 58 10.82 10.36 -11.10
CA PHE A 58 11.31 11.40 -12.01
C PHE A 58 10.16 12.21 -12.61
N VAL A 59 9.06 11.56 -13.02
CA VAL A 59 7.87 12.24 -13.55
C VAL A 59 7.24 13.16 -12.49
N LYS A 60 7.16 12.72 -11.23
CA LYS A 60 6.66 13.57 -10.14
C LYS A 60 7.54 14.81 -9.91
N LEU A 61 8.86 14.63 -9.85
CA LEU A 61 9.82 15.73 -9.59
C LEU A 61 9.94 16.71 -10.77
N ALA A 62 9.80 16.24 -12.01
CA ALA A 62 9.87 17.10 -13.20
C ALA A 62 8.59 17.93 -13.40
N GLY A 63 7.44 17.43 -12.95
CA GLY A 63 6.18 18.16 -12.96
C GLY A 63 6.15 19.38 -12.03
N GLU A 64 6.84 19.32 -10.89
CA GLU A 64 6.89 20.42 -9.90
C GLU A 64 7.82 21.58 -10.29
N ARG A 65 8.66 21.41 -11.33
CA ARG A 65 9.65 22.43 -11.77
C ARG A 65 9.26 23.21 -13.02
N SER A 66 8.05 23.00 -13.52
CA SER A 66 7.59 23.61 -14.79
C SER A 66 6.49 24.67 -14.59
N GLU A 67 6.29 25.19 -13.37
CA GLU A 67 5.44 26.36 -13.08
C GLU A 67 6.27 27.60 -12.70
#